data_AF-A0A9N8EM56-F1
#
_entry.id   AF-A0A9N8EM56-F1
#
_cell.length_a   1.000
_cell.length_b   1.000
_cell.length_c   1.000
_cell.angle_alpha   90.00
_cell.angle_beta   90.00
_cell.angle_gamma   90.00
#
_symmetry.space_group_name_H-M   'P 1'
#
loop_
_entity.id
_entity.type
_entity.pdbx_description
1 polymer ?
#
loop_
_entity_poly.entity_id
_entity_poly.type
_entity_poly.pdbx_seq_one_letter_code
_entity_poly.pdbx_strand_id
1 'polypeptide(L)'
;MATVCLLTHHNILASHLLPQNDTWARIRRSPDFRREFGVSLFTRMFEFAPAVWGNFPWGRGVKEGESPMQNKEFIPFAMRFVDMFDLAIDMLGPDVDWVEEQLQHLGAKHTSYGLMPKHYTLMGRSLLDTLEEKLGHAFTARHKESWHTIYTFMSVSMMQGAFADLKDTVHQHETTINEMKRFDGRKGASVDV
;
A
#
# COMPACT_ATOMS: atom_id res chain seq x y z
N MET A 1 14.80 -21.72 -17.08
CA MET A 1 13.39 -21.69 -16.66
C MET A 1 12.95 -20.36 -16.05
N ALA A 2 13.83 -19.58 -15.39
CA ALA A 2 13.46 -18.27 -14.82
C ALA A 2 13.09 -17.18 -15.87
N THR A 3 13.72 -17.20 -17.04
CA THR A 3 13.54 -16.17 -18.08
C THR A 3 12.16 -16.20 -18.77
N VAL A 4 11.51 -17.37 -18.84
CA VAL A 4 10.16 -17.50 -19.42
C VAL A 4 9.09 -16.98 -18.45
N CYS A 5 9.33 -17.08 -17.13
CA CYS A 5 8.41 -16.60 -16.09
C CYS A 5 8.36 -15.06 -16.03
N LEU A 6 9.50 -14.39 -16.13
CA LEU A 6 9.60 -12.92 -16.12
C LEU A 6 8.97 -12.26 -17.35
N LEU A 7 9.12 -12.87 -18.54
CA LEU A 7 8.52 -12.39 -19.78
C LEU A 7 6.99 -12.49 -19.78
N THR A 8 6.42 -13.52 -19.14
CA THR A 8 4.96 -13.63 -19.00
C THR A 8 4.36 -12.58 -18.07
N HIS A 9 5.04 -12.20 -16.99
CA HIS A 9 4.56 -11.17 -16.06
C HIS A 9 4.56 -9.77 -16.71
N HIS A 10 5.63 -9.42 -17.44
CA HIS A 10 5.72 -8.15 -18.18
C HIS A 10 4.61 -7.98 -19.23
N ASN A 11 4.28 -9.05 -19.98
CA ASN A 11 3.31 -8.98 -21.07
C ASN A 11 1.85 -8.96 -20.58
N ILE A 12 1.57 -9.57 -19.42
CA ILE A 12 0.25 -9.54 -18.78
C ILE A 12 -0.04 -8.12 -18.27
N LEU A 13 0.90 -7.46 -17.60
CA LEU A 13 0.69 -6.10 -17.11
C LEU A 13 0.45 -5.14 -18.29
N ALA A 14 1.29 -5.12 -19.32
CA ALA A 14 1.13 -4.23 -20.48
C ALA A 14 -0.25 -4.33 -21.17
N SER A 15 -0.81 -5.55 -21.31
CA SER A 15 -2.14 -5.74 -21.93
C SER A 15 -3.31 -5.34 -21.03
N HIS A 16 -3.11 -5.35 -19.72
CA HIS A 16 -4.08 -4.90 -18.71
C HIS A 16 -3.97 -3.40 -18.42
N LEU A 17 -2.93 -2.75 -18.96
CA LEU A 17 -2.62 -1.33 -18.74
C LEU A 17 -3.28 -0.35 -19.74
N LEU A 18 -4.08 -0.82 -20.69
CA LEU A 18 -4.85 0.05 -21.61
C LEU A 18 -6.29 0.35 -21.13
N PRO A 19 -7.07 -0.61 -20.57
CA PRO A 19 -8.45 -0.36 -20.17
C PRO A 19 -8.61 0.55 -18.93
N GLN A 20 -7.67 0.51 -17.99
CA GLN A 20 -7.72 1.30 -16.76
C GLN A 20 -7.44 2.78 -17.00
N ASN A 21 -6.59 3.14 -17.98
CA ASN A 21 -6.28 4.56 -18.26
C ASN A 21 -7.53 5.35 -18.65
N ASP A 22 -8.49 4.75 -19.37
CA ASP A 22 -9.78 5.39 -19.65
C ASP A 22 -10.64 5.51 -18.38
N THR A 23 -10.72 4.45 -17.57
CA THR A 23 -11.51 4.50 -16.33
C THR A 23 -10.95 5.48 -15.30
N TRP A 24 -9.64 5.56 -15.13
CA TRP A 24 -9.01 6.52 -14.23
C TRP A 24 -9.09 7.94 -14.78
N ALA A 25 -8.89 8.13 -16.09
CA ALA A 25 -9.10 9.44 -16.73
C ALA A 25 -10.54 9.95 -16.54
N ARG A 26 -11.56 9.09 -16.55
CA ARG A 26 -12.95 9.46 -16.21
C ARG A 26 -13.08 9.99 -14.78
N ILE A 27 -12.49 9.30 -13.81
CA ILE A 27 -12.47 9.77 -12.41
C ILE A 27 -11.81 11.15 -12.32
N ARG A 28 -10.67 11.34 -12.98
CA ARG A 28 -9.90 12.61 -12.99
C ARG A 28 -10.61 13.79 -13.64
N ARG A 29 -11.72 13.60 -14.36
CA ARG A 29 -12.49 14.72 -14.95
C ARG A 29 -13.16 15.59 -13.88
N SER A 30 -13.42 15.04 -12.69
CA SER A 30 -13.92 15.85 -11.58
C SER A 30 -12.80 16.77 -11.07
N PRO A 31 -13.03 18.09 -10.95
CA PRO A 31 -12.02 19.00 -10.38
C PRO A 31 -11.69 18.67 -8.92
N ASP A 32 -12.58 17.96 -8.24
CA ASP A 32 -12.45 17.57 -6.83
C ASP A 32 -12.21 16.05 -6.66
N PHE A 33 -11.79 15.36 -7.74
CA PHE A 33 -11.68 13.89 -7.75
C PHE A 33 -10.86 13.33 -6.58
N ARG A 34 -9.79 14.02 -6.17
CA ARG A 34 -8.93 13.61 -5.04
C ARG A 34 -9.69 13.51 -3.74
N ARG A 35 -10.50 14.54 -3.45
CA ARG A 35 -11.36 14.58 -2.26
C ARG A 35 -12.47 13.56 -2.41
N GLU A 36 -13.21 13.58 -3.51
CA GLU A 36 -14.37 12.71 -3.72
C GLU A 36 -13.99 11.23 -3.70
N PHE A 37 -12.90 10.86 -4.37
CA PHE A 37 -12.39 9.50 -4.40
C PHE A 37 -11.81 9.09 -3.06
N GLY A 38 -10.95 9.91 -2.45
CA GLY A 38 -10.33 9.59 -1.16
C GLY A 38 -11.37 9.39 -0.07
N VAL A 39 -12.36 10.29 0.05
CA VAL A 39 -13.44 10.14 1.03
C VAL A 39 -14.24 8.86 0.78
N SER A 40 -14.67 8.61 -0.45
CA SER A 40 -15.47 7.41 -0.78
C SER A 40 -14.69 6.11 -0.48
N LEU A 41 -13.41 6.08 -0.86
CA LEU A 41 -12.49 4.97 -0.64
C LEU A 41 -12.37 4.62 0.84
N PHE A 42 -12.13 5.62 1.67
CA PHE A 42 -11.89 5.40 3.08
C PHE A 42 -13.19 5.17 3.87
N THR A 43 -14.30 5.80 3.46
CA THR A 43 -15.64 5.54 4.02
C THR A 43 -16.01 4.08 3.87
N ARG A 44 -15.88 3.51 2.66
CA ARG A 44 -16.18 2.09 2.42
C ARG A 44 -15.33 1.17 3.29
N MET A 45 -14.03 1.46 3.42
CA MET A 45 -13.14 0.67 4.27
C MET A 45 -13.56 0.71 5.75
N PHE A 46 -14.07 1.84 6.23
CA PHE A 46 -14.63 1.96 7.59
C PHE A 46 -15.90 1.14 7.77
N GLU A 47 -16.80 1.13 6.79
CA GLU A 47 -18.07 0.40 6.87
C GLU A 47 -17.87 -1.10 7.11
N PHE A 48 -16.87 -1.73 6.48
CA PHE A 48 -16.62 -3.17 6.65
C PHE A 48 -15.46 -3.51 7.62
N ALA A 49 -14.64 -2.54 8.03
CA ALA A 49 -13.51 -2.77 8.95
C ALA A 49 -13.28 -1.61 9.93
N PRO A 50 -14.26 -1.25 10.78
CA PRO A 50 -14.16 -0.09 11.67
C PRO A 50 -13.01 -0.21 12.68
N ALA A 51 -12.66 -1.43 13.10
CA ALA A 51 -11.59 -1.68 14.06
C ALA A 51 -10.19 -1.25 13.57
N VAL A 52 -9.94 -1.19 12.26
CA VAL A 52 -8.63 -0.81 11.70
C VAL A 52 -8.30 0.66 11.97
N TRP A 53 -9.31 1.49 12.23
CA TRP A 53 -9.16 2.94 12.36
C TRP A 53 -8.54 3.39 13.66
N GLY A 54 -8.58 2.56 14.71
CA GLY A 54 -7.88 2.82 15.98
C GLY A 54 -6.37 2.99 15.84
N ASN A 55 -5.78 2.54 14.72
CA ASN A 55 -4.36 2.69 14.43
C ASN A 55 -3.98 4.10 13.92
N PHE A 56 -4.95 4.88 13.43
CA PHE A 56 -4.69 6.20 12.84
C PHE A 56 -4.97 7.34 13.83
N PRO A 57 -4.18 8.44 13.80
CA PRO A 57 -4.40 9.59 14.68
C PRO A 57 -5.83 10.12 14.69
N TRP A 58 -6.46 10.20 13.53
CA TRP A 58 -7.84 10.71 13.37
C TRP A 58 -8.92 9.68 13.71
N GLY A 59 -8.59 8.39 13.80
CA GLY A 59 -9.52 7.33 14.20
C GLY A 59 -9.46 6.96 15.69
N ARG A 60 -8.42 7.40 16.40
CA ARG A 60 -8.32 7.22 17.86
C ARG A 60 -9.42 8.00 18.58
N GLY A 61 -10.20 7.30 19.40
CA GLY A 61 -11.24 7.91 20.24
C GLY A 61 -12.57 8.19 19.53
N VAL A 62 -12.72 7.76 18.27
CA VAL A 62 -14.02 7.77 17.57
C VAL A 62 -14.94 6.77 18.27
N LYS A 63 -16.11 7.23 18.71
CA LYS A 63 -17.09 6.39 19.40
C LYS A 63 -17.91 5.57 18.39
N GLU A 64 -18.57 4.53 18.88
CA GLU A 64 -19.54 3.78 18.09
C GLU A 64 -20.63 4.73 17.54
N GLY A 65 -20.87 4.69 16.23
CA GLY A 65 -21.79 5.58 15.53
C GLY A 65 -21.21 6.94 15.09
N GLU A 66 -19.99 7.30 15.54
CA GLU A 66 -19.27 8.47 15.02
C GLU A 66 -18.44 8.10 13.79
N SER A 67 -18.27 9.06 12.88
CA SER A 67 -17.50 8.86 11.65
C SER A 67 -16.12 9.53 11.77
N PRO A 68 -15.00 8.80 11.58
CA PRO A 68 -13.67 9.40 11.53
C PRO A 68 -13.52 10.41 10.39
N MET A 69 -14.39 10.36 9.39
CA MET A 69 -14.38 11.25 8.23
C MET A 69 -14.75 12.69 8.58
N GLN A 70 -15.35 12.93 9.74
CA GLN A 70 -15.62 14.27 10.25
C GLN A 70 -14.37 14.94 10.84
N ASN A 71 -13.27 14.20 11.04
CA ASN A 71 -12.03 14.76 11.52
C ASN A 71 -11.38 15.67 10.46
N LYS A 72 -11.01 16.89 10.83
CA LYS A 72 -10.36 17.86 9.92
C LYS A 72 -9.04 17.37 9.31
N GLU A 73 -8.35 16.44 9.97
CA GLU A 73 -7.08 15.86 9.52
C GLU A 73 -7.29 14.72 8.50
N PHE A 74 -8.48 14.13 8.46
CA PHE A 74 -8.78 13.02 7.58
C PHE A 74 -8.80 13.42 6.11
N ILE A 75 -9.44 14.54 5.76
CA ILE A 75 -9.56 14.98 4.36
C ILE A 75 -8.19 15.23 3.71
N PRO A 76 -7.24 15.97 4.32
CA PRO A 76 -5.89 16.10 3.79
C PRO A 76 -5.15 14.77 3.62
N PHE A 77 -5.34 13.83 4.55
CA PHE A 77 -4.76 12.49 4.44
C PHE A 77 -5.33 11.72 3.24
N ALA A 78 -6.66 11.69 3.11
CA ALA A 78 -7.34 10.98 2.03
C ALA A 78 -6.93 11.53 0.65
N MET A 79 -6.83 12.85 0.51
CA MET A 79 -6.36 13.48 -0.72
C MET A 79 -4.90 13.10 -1.04
N ARG A 80 -4.00 13.13 -0.05
CA ARG A 80 -2.59 12.77 -0.24
C ARG A 80 -2.42 11.30 -0.66
N PHE A 81 -3.24 10.41 -0.10
CA PHE A 81 -3.27 9.01 -0.56
C PHE A 81 -3.64 8.93 -2.05
N VAL A 82 -4.68 9.66 -2.48
CA VAL A 82 -5.09 9.67 -3.89
C VAL A 82 -4.02 10.29 -4.79
N ASP A 83 -3.33 11.36 -4.36
CA ASP A 83 -2.21 11.93 -5.13
C ASP A 83 -1.09 10.89 -5.35
N MET A 84 -0.71 10.14 -4.31
CA MET A 84 0.30 9.08 -4.42
C MET A 84 -0.15 7.93 -5.30
N PHE A 85 -1.44 7.57 -5.23
CA PHE A 85 -2.02 6.52 -6.05
C PHE A 85 -2.12 6.92 -7.53
N ASP A 86 -2.50 8.18 -7.80
CA ASP A 86 -2.54 8.76 -9.14
C ASP A 86 -1.15 8.75 -9.78
N LEU A 87 -0.13 9.18 -9.03
CA LEU A 87 1.26 9.11 -9.47
C LEU A 87 1.70 7.66 -9.77
N ALA A 88 1.36 6.71 -8.90
CA ALA A 88 1.67 5.30 -9.13
C ALA A 88 1.02 4.79 -10.42
N ILE A 89 -0.24 5.14 -10.69
CA ILE A 89 -0.94 4.76 -11.93
C ILE A 89 -0.27 5.37 -13.16
N ASP A 90 0.06 6.66 -13.12
CA ASP A 90 0.74 7.34 -14.22
C ASP A 90 2.13 6.73 -14.50
N MET A 91 2.78 6.16 -13.48
CA MET A 91 4.06 5.48 -13.61
C MET A 91 3.97 4.04 -14.14
N LEU A 92 2.82 3.35 -14.10
CA LEU A 92 2.63 1.98 -14.59
C LEU A 92 2.74 1.83 -16.13
N GLY A 93 3.52 2.70 -16.79
CA GLY A 93 3.82 2.61 -18.21
C GLY A 93 4.74 1.43 -18.58
N PRO A 94 5.50 1.53 -19.68
CA PRO A 94 6.29 0.40 -20.20
C PRO A 94 7.40 -0.07 -19.24
N ASP A 95 7.88 0.80 -18.35
CA ASP A 95 9.03 0.54 -17.47
C ASP A 95 8.61 0.00 -16.09
N VAL A 96 7.88 -1.12 -16.08
CA VAL A 96 7.27 -1.68 -14.86
C VAL A 96 8.29 -2.05 -13.77
N ASP A 97 9.51 -2.44 -14.14
CA ASP A 97 10.60 -2.78 -13.19
C ASP A 97 10.96 -1.58 -12.31
N TRP A 98 11.04 -0.38 -12.88
CA TRP A 98 11.32 0.83 -12.12
C TRP A 98 10.19 1.14 -11.12
N VAL A 99 8.94 0.97 -11.56
CA VAL A 99 7.76 1.18 -10.70
C VAL A 99 7.77 0.20 -9.52
N GLU A 100 8.07 -1.06 -9.78
CA GLU A 100 8.20 -2.08 -8.75
C GLU A 100 9.26 -1.69 -7.71
N GLU A 101 10.44 -1.23 -8.13
CA GLU A 101 11.49 -0.76 -7.22
C GLU A 101 11.03 0.42 -6.36
N GLN A 102 10.36 1.41 -6.96
CA GLN A 102 9.82 2.55 -6.22
C GLN A 102 8.74 2.13 -5.21
N LEU A 103 7.89 1.18 -5.57
CA LEU A 103 6.86 0.61 -4.68
C LEU A 103 7.49 -0.17 -3.53
N GLN A 104 8.56 -0.92 -3.76
CA GLN A 104 9.31 -1.60 -2.70
C GLN A 104 9.93 -0.58 -1.73
N HIS A 105 10.58 0.47 -2.24
CA HIS A 105 11.13 1.53 -1.38
C HIS A 105 10.04 2.24 -0.57
N LEU A 106 8.88 2.49 -1.18
CA LEU A 106 7.72 3.02 -0.48
C LEU A 106 7.22 2.03 0.59
N GLY A 107 7.16 0.74 0.27
CA GLY A 107 6.78 -0.34 1.17
C GLY A 107 7.66 -0.43 2.42
N ALA A 108 8.98 -0.29 2.27
CA ALA A 108 9.92 -0.23 3.40
C ALA A 108 9.54 0.92 4.37
N LYS A 109 9.19 2.10 3.86
CA LYS A 109 8.72 3.21 4.72
C LYS A 109 7.40 2.90 5.45
N HIS A 110 6.56 2.04 4.88
CA HIS A 110 5.28 1.65 5.47
C HIS A 110 5.40 0.70 6.67
N THR A 111 6.58 0.09 6.91
CA THR A 111 6.81 -0.71 8.13
C THR A 111 6.65 0.13 9.39
N SER A 112 7.12 1.40 9.34
CA SER A 112 6.98 2.37 10.42
C SER A 112 5.53 2.70 10.79
N TYR A 113 4.58 2.43 9.89
CA TYR A 113 3.14 2.64 10.11
C TYR A 113 2.43 1.41 10.69
N GLY A 114 3.15 0.29 10.86
CA GLY A 114 2.59 -0.95 11.42
C GLY A 114 1.53 -1.61 10.52
N LEU A 115 1.62 -1.40 9.20
CA LEU A 115 0.69 -2.05 8.28
C LEU A 115 0.94 -3.56 8.21
N MET A 116 -0.14 -4.33 8.36
CA MET A 116 -0.15 -5.78 8.19
C MET A 116 -0.64 -6.15 6.79
N PRO A 117 -0.29 -7.34 6.25
CA PRO A 117 -0.79 -7.82 4.96
C PRO A 117 -2.32 -7.70 4.79
N LYS A 118 -3.09 -7.96 5.85
CA LYS A 118 -4.55 -7.81 5.84
C LYS A 118 -5.03 -6.40 5.48
N HIS A 119 -4.27 -5.34 5.81
CA HIS A 119 -4.66 -3.96 5.51
C HIS A 119 -4.65 -3.69 4.00
N TYR A 120 -3.73 -4.31 3.26
CA TYR A 120 -3.71 -4.22 1.80
C TYR A 120 -4.94 -4.90 1.18
N THR A 121 -5.34 -6.08 1.67
CA THR A 121 -6.56 -6.74 1.19
C THR A 121 -7.82 -5.88 1.40
N LEU A 122 -7.94 -5.23 2.57
CA LEU A 122 -9.05 -4.33 2.87
C LEU A 122 -9.06 -3.11 1.95
N MET A 123 -7.89 -2.50 1.73
CA MET A 123 -7.74 -1.37 0.82
C MET A 123 -8.08 -1.75 -0.64
N GLY A 124 -7.64 -2.92 -1.11
CA GLY A 124 -7.94 -3.42 -2.45
C GLY A 124 -9.43 -3.63 -2.68
N ARG A 125 -10.13 -4.23 -1.70
CA ARG A 125 -11.59 -4.34 -1.74
C ARG A 125 -12.23 -2.95 -1.83
N SER A 126 -11.83 -2.04 -0.95
CA SER A 126 -12.39 -0.68 -0.94
C SER A 126 -12.18 0.06 -2.25
N LEU A 127 -11.00 -0.09 -2.86
CA LEU A 127 -10.66 0.51 -4.14
C LEU A 127 -11.59 0.03 -5.26
N LEU A 128 -11.75 -1.28 -5.40
CA LEU A 128 -12.62 -1.86 -6.44
C LEU A 128 -14.08 -1.44 -6.23
N ASP A 129 -14.51 -1.45 -4.98
CA ASP A 129 -15.84 -1.03 -4.55
C ASP A 129 -16.08 0.47 -4.90
N THR A 130 -15.12 1.36 -4.64
CA THR A 130 -15.20 2.79 -5.03
C THR A 130 -15.18 3.01 -6.54
N LEU A 131 -14.37 2.26 -7.28
CA LEU A 131 -14.34 2.35 -8.74
C LEU A 131 -15.69 1.95 -9.33
N GLU A 132 -16.28 0.86 -8.84
CA GLU A 132 -17.60 0.37 -9.25
C GLU A 132 -18.70 1.43 -9.00
N GLU A 133 -18.66 2.10 -7.85
CA GLU A 133 -19.60 3.19 -7.53
C GLU A 133 -19.50 4.36 -8.52
N LYS A 134 -18.28 4.86 -8.72
CA LYS A 134 -18.07 6.12 -9.44
C LYS A 134 -18.20 5.96 -10.95
N LEU A 135 -17.94 4.77 -11.47
CA LEU A 135 -18.00 4.48 -12.90
C LEU A 135 -19.32 3.81 -13.30
N GLY A 136 -20.06 3.22 -12.35
CA GLY A 136 -21.33 2.55 -12.59
C GLY A 136 -21.22 1.52 -13.72
N HIS A 137 -22.15 1.58 -14.68
CA HIS A 137 -22.17 0.68 -15.84
C HIS A 137 -20.91 0.72 -16.73
N ALA A 138 -20.09 1.78 -16.64
CA ALA A 138 -18.82 1.83 -17.35
C ALA A 138 -17.74 0.90 -16.72
N PHE A 139 -17.93 0.45 -15.48
CA PHE A 139 -17.05 -0.50 -14.81
C PHE A 139 -17.37 -1.94 -15.17
N THR A 140 -16.95 -2.34 -16.37
CA THR A 140 -17.14 -3.71 -16.87
C THR A 140 -16.34 -4.73 -16.06
N ALA A 141 -16.69 -6.02 -16.19
CA ALA A 141 -15.94 -7.12 -15.59
C ALA A 141 -14.45 -7.11 -15.98
N ARG A 142 -14.14 -6.76 -17.25
CA ARG A 142 -12.77 -6.61 -17.73
C ARG A 142 -12.04 -5.48 -17.01
N HIS A 143 -12.70 -4.33 -16.76
CA HIS A 143 -12.10 -3.25 -15.97
C HIS A 143 -11.82 -3.72 -14.54
N LYS A 144 -12.77 -4.42 -13.90
CA LYS A 144 -12.61 -4.94 -12.54
C LYS A 144 -11.42 -5.89 -12.44
N GLU A 145 -11.24 -6.79 -13.40
CA GLU A 145 -10.09 -7.69 -13.47
C GLU A 145 -8.77 -6.93 -13.66
N SER A 146 -8.70 -5.98 -14.59
CA SER A 146 -7.51 -5.14 -14.79
C SER A 146 -7.12 -4.38 -13.52
N TRP A 147 -8.08 -3.75 -12.83
CA TRP A 147 -7.83 -3.04 -11.58
C TRP A 147 -7.40 -3.98 -10.44
N HIS A 148 -7.98 -5.16 -10.36
CA HIS A 148 -7.55 -6.18 -9.40
C HIS A 148 -6.09 -6.57 -9.62
N THR A 149 -5.69 -6.84 -10.87
CA THR A 149 -4.31 -7.17 -11.23
C THR A 149 -3.34 -6.04 -10.89
N ILE A 150 -3.70 -4.80 -11.24
CA ILE A 150 -2.88 -3.61 -10.95
C ILE A 150 -2.70 -3.40 -9.45
N TYR A 151 -3.79 -3.46 -8.69
CA TYR A 151 -3.73 -3.33 -7.24
C TYR A 151 -2.92 -4.46 -6.60
N THR A 152 -3.08 -5.69 -7.10
CA THR A 152 -2.33 -6.85 -6.62
C THR A 152 -0.84 -6.64 -6.85
N PHE A 153 -0.43 -6.22 -8.05
CA PHE A 153 0.96 -5.88 -8.33
C PHE A 153 1.49 -4.83 -7.35
N MET A 154 0.80 -3.68 -7.21
CA MET A 154 1.26 -2.60 -6.33
C MET A 154 1.39 -3.04 -4.88
N SER A 155 0.38 -3.74 -4.36
CA SER A 155 0.37 -4.21 -2.97
C SER A 155 1.43 -5.27 -2.70
N VAL A 156 1.67 -6.21 -3.64
CA VAL A 156 2.72 -7.21 -3.53
C VAL A 156 4.10 -6.56 -3.51
N SER A 157 4.39 -5.63 -4.43
CA SER A 157 5.68 -4.92 -4.45
C SER A 157 5.91 -4.12 -3.17
N MET A 158 4.88 -3.43 -2.65
CA MET A 158 4.99 -2.76 -1.34
C MET A 158 5.26 -3.75 -0.19
N MET A 159 4.57 -4.90 -0.17
CA MET A 159 4.78 -5.90 0.88
C MET A 159 6.17 -6.54 0.81
N GLN A 160 6.72 -6.75 -0.39
CA GLN A 160 8.11 -7.22 -0.56
C GLN A 160 9.11 -6.24 0.06
N GLY A 161 8.97 -4.94 -0.23
CA GLY A 161 9.82 -3.91 0.35
C GLY A 161 9.70 -3.82 1.88
N ALA A 162 8.48 -3.90 2.40
CA ALA A 162 8.24 -3.93 3.84
C ALA A 162 8.89 -5.16 4.52
N PHE A 163 8.80 -6.33 3.88
CA PHE A 163 9.41 -7.55 4.39
C PHE A 163 10.94 -7.49 4.39
N ALA A 164 11.54 -6.93 3.34
CA ALA A 164 12.98 -6.74 3.26
C ALA A 164 13.50 -5.84 4.39
N ASP A 165 12.86 -4.70 4.61
CA ASP A 165 13.21 -3.75 5.69
C ASP A 165 13.12 -4.39 7.09
N LEU A 166 12.05 -5.16 7.34
CA LEU A 166 11.89 -5.90 8.60
C LEU A 166 13.00 -6.95 8.79
N LYS A 167 13.35 -7.68 7.73
CA LYS A 167 14.42 -8.69 7.77
C LYS A 167 15.78 -8.04 8.09
N ASP A 168 16.08 -6.91 7.46
CA ASP A 168 17.33 -6.18 7.70
C ASP A 168 17.38 -5.64 9.14
N THR A 169 16.27 -5.09 9.64
CA THR A 169 16.15 -4.63 11.02
C THR A 169 16.40 -5.76 12.04
N VAL A 170 15.82 -6.94 11.81
CA VAL A 170 16.02 -8.12 12.67
C VAL A 170 17.48 -8.56 12.63
N HIS A 171 18.08 -8.66 11.44
CA HIS A 171 19.47 -9.07 11.29
C HIS A 171 20.46 -8.12 11.99
N GLN A 172 20.22 -6.81 11.90
CA GLN A 172 21.00 -5.80 12.60
C GLN A 172 20.89 -5.96 14.13
N HIS A 173 19.67 -6.14 14.66
CA HIS A 173 19.46 -6.36 16.09
C HIS A 173 20.16 -7.63 16.59
N GLU A 174 20.07 -8.75 15.86
CA GLU A 174 20.78 -9.99 16.20
C GLU A 174 22.29 -9.79 16.24
N THR A 175 22.84 -9.04 15.27
CA THR A 175 24.26 -8.72 15.20
C THR A 175 24.70 -7.90 16.42
N THR A 176 23.95 -6.83 16.75
CA THR A 176 24.23 -6.00 17.94
C THR A 176 24.18 -6.80 19.23
N ILE A 177 23.18 -7.68 19.41
CA ILE A 177 23.07 -8.54 20.59
C ILE A 177 24.28 -9.48 20.72
N ASN A 178 24.73 -10.05 19.60
CA ASN A 178 25.89 -10.95 19.60
C ASN A 178 27.20 -10.22 19.93
N GLU A 179 27.36 -8.98 19.47
CA GLU A 179 28.50 -8.12 19.82
C GLU A 179 28.50 -7.75 21.31
N MET A 180 27.35 -7.39 21.87
CA MET A 180 27.22 -7.07 23.30
C MET A 180 27.58 -8.28 24.18
N LYS A 181 27.10 -9.49 23.82
CA LYS A 181 27.46 -10.73 24.54
C LYS A 181 28.97 -11.01 24.49
N ARG A 182 29.62 -10.77 23.35
CA ARG A 182 31.09 -10.92 23.21
C ARG A 182 31.86 -9.92 24.07
N PHE A 183 31.36 -8.70 24.21
CA PHE A 183 31.99 -7.67 25.03
C PHE A 183 31.89 -7.98 26.53
N ASP A 184 30.73 -8.45 27.01
CA ASP A 184 30.52 -8.85 28.40
C ASP A 184 31.37 -10.07 28.78
N GLY A 185 31.45 -11.08 27.90
CA GLY A 185 32.31 -12.25 28.08
C GLY A 185 33.82 -11.95 28.17
N ARG A 186 34.28 -10.82 27.62
CA ARG A 186 35.69 -10.38 27.78
C ARG A 186 35.98 -9.71 29.12
N LYS A 187 34.98 -9.09 29.75
CA LYS A 187 35.16 -8.44 31.07
C LYS A 187 35.25 -9.43 32.22
N GLY A 188 34.76 -10.66 32.05
CA GLY A 188 34.91 -11.75 33.03
C GLY A 188 36.25 -12.50 32.98
N ALA A 189 37.14 -12.19 32.02
CA ALA A 189 38.37 -12.96 31.75
C ALA A 189 39.66 -12.29 32.26
N SER A 190 39.57 -11.27 33.12
CA SER A 190 40.75 -10.62 33.70
C SER A 190 40.51 -10.27 35.17
N VAL A 191 41.05 -11.06 36.09
CA VAL A 191 42.15 -10.72 37.03
C VAL A 191 42.46 -12.01 37.81
N ASP A 192 43.52 -12.71 37.40
CA ASP A 192 44.30 -13.61 38.27
C ASP A 192 45.77 -13.34 37.94
N VAL A 193 46.38 -12.38 38.63
CA VAL A 193 47.82 -12.12 38.70
C VAL A 193 48.19 -11.91 40.16
#